data_AF-A0A392NKQ8-F1
#
_entry.id   AF-A0A392NKQ8-F1
#
_cell.length_a   1.000
_cell.length_b   1.000
_cell.length_c   1.000
_cell.angle_alpha   90.00
_cell.angle_beta   90.00
_cell.angle_gamma   90.00
#
_symmetry.space_group_name_H-M   'P 1'
#
loop_
_entity.id
_entity.type
_entity.pdbx_description
1 polymer ?
#
loop_
_entity_poly.entity_id
_entity_poly.type
_entity_poly.pdbx_seq_one_letter_code
_entity_poly.pdbx_strand_id
1 'polypeptide(L)'
;VYPAIASIKKGKIVEFEDGKSGEFDVIVFATGYKTNVKQWLKDYKELFNENGMPKSCYPNHWKGGNGIYCAGFSKNGLQGIANDAQKIADDICSVTINARKLPSATEANAQIKSFDE
;
A
#
# COMPACT_ATOMS: atom_id res chain seq x y z
N VAL A 1 2.38 31.66 -8.03
CA VAL A 1 2.26 30.28 -8.58
C VAL A 1 2.30 30.40 -10.09
N TYR A 2 3.18 29.67 -10.78
CA TYR A 2 3.24 29.67 -12.25
C TYR A 2 2.23 28.67 -12.84
N PRO A 3 1.75 28.86 -14.08
CA PRO A 3 0.92 27.88 -14.78
C PRO A 3 1.69 26.58 -15.07
N ALA A 4 1.01 25.60 -15.68
CA ALA A 4 1.66 24.36 -16.12
C ALA A 4 2.77 24.66 -17.15
N ILE A 5 3.82 23.83 -17.11
CA ILE A 5 4.95 23.94 -18.03
C ILE A 5 4.51 23.41 -19.39
N ALA A 6 4.57 24.26 -20.41
CA ALA A 6 4.36 23.86 -21.81
C ALA A 6 5.64 23.28 -22.41
N SER A 7 6.80 23.92 -22.17
CA SER A 7 8.10 23.37 -22.59
C SER A 7 9.28 23.96 -21.83
N ILE A 8 10.39 23.21 -21.78
CA ILE A 8 11.69 23.66 -21.26
C ILE A 8 12.60 23.90 -22.47
N LYS A 9 12.98 25.15 -22.72
CA LYS A 9 13.82 25.56 -23.85
C LYS A 9 15.31 25.55 -23.46
N LYS A 10 16.19 25.66 -24.46
CA LYS A 10 17.61 25.92 -24.23
C LYS A 10 17.79 27.27 -23.51
N GLY A 11 18.85 27.39 -22.71
CA GLY A 11 19.18 28.65 -22.02
C GLY A 11 18.32 28.93 -20.78
N LYS A 12 17.94 27.89 -20.02
CA LYS A 12 17.21 27.99 -18.74
C LYS A 12 15.79 28.59 -18.83
N ILE A 13 15.23 28.73 -20.03
CA ILE A 13 13.90 29.29 -20.23
C ILE A 13 12.82 28.21 -20.12
N VAL A 14 11.82 28.45 -19.28
CA VAL A 14 10.59 27.66 -19.18
C VAL A 14 9.45 28.46 -19.76
N GLU A 15 8.76 27.88 -20.75
CA GLU A 15 7.53 28.41 -21.34
C GLU A 15 6.32 27.75 -20.66
N PHE A 16 5.36 28.56 -20.23
CA PHE A 16 4.14 28.12 -19.55
C PHE A 16 2.95 28.09 -20.52
N GLU A 17 1.89 27.38 -20.15
CA GLU A 17 0.68 27.25 -20.99
C GLU A 17 -0.04 28.58 -21.27
N ASP A 18 0.21 29.64 -20.49
CA ASP A 18 -0.32 30.98 -20.75
C ASP A 18 0.51 31.80 -21.76
N GLY A 19 1.52 31.17 -22.38
CA GLY A 19 2.43 31.77 -23.36
C GLY A 19 3.54 32.63 -22.74
N LYS A 20 3.57 32.80 -21.41
CA LYS A 20 4.67 33.51 -20.74
C LYS A 20 5.86 32.61 -20.56
N SER A 21 7.02 33.23 -20.40
CA SER A 21 8.29 32.53 -20.17
C SER A 21 9.02 33.11 -18.97
N GLY A 22 9.81 32.28 -18.30
CA GLY A 22 10.70 32.68 -17.20
C GLY A 22 12.02 31.91 -17.22
N GLU A 23 13.06 32.50 -16.67
CA GLU A 23 14.38 31.85 -16.53
C GLU A 23 14.49 31.17 -15.16
N PHE A 24 14.97 29.92 -15.13
CA PHE A 24 15.12 29.13 -13.91
C PHE A 24 16.46 28.38 -13.90
N ASP A 25 17.23 28.54 -12.83
CA ASP A 25 18.50 27.82 -12.66
C ASP A 25 18.31 26.31 -12.41
N VAL A 26 17.20 25.95 -11.75
CA VAL A 26 16.93 24.57 -11.32
C VAL A 26 15.44 24.25 -11.50
N ILE A 27 15.15 23.03 -11.97
CA ILE A 27 13.79 22.49 -12.09
C ILE A 27 13.73 21.19 -11.28
N VAL A 28 12.79 21.08 -10.35
CA VAL A 28 12.57 19.87 -9.53
C VAL A 28 11.22 19.25 -9.88
N PHE A 29 11.23 18.04 -10.44
CA PHE A 29 10.01 17.29 -10.75
C PHE A 29 9.46 16.60 -9.50
N ALA A 30 8.69 17.33 -8.70
CA ALA A 30 7.91 16.79 -7.58
C ALA A 30 6.56 16.17 -8.05
N THR A 31 6.57 15.43 -9.15
CA THR A 31 5.36 14.90 -9.84
C THR A 31 4.82 13.60 -9.25
N GLY A 32 5.32 13.20 -8.07
CA GLY A 32 4.89 12.01 -7.35
C GLY A 32 5.50 10.70 -7.87
N TYR A 33 4.90 9.58 -7.46
CA TYR A 33 5.39 8.23 -7.75
C TYR A 33 4.29 7.37 -8.37
N LYS A 34 4.69 6.35 -9.13
CA LYS A 34 3.81 5.28 -9.60
C LYS A 34 4.21 3.97 -8.93
N THR A 35 3.22 3.22 -8.48
CA THR A 35 3.39 1.85 -7.98
C THR A 35 3.91 0.92 -9.08
N ASN A 36 4.86 0.06 -8.74
CA ASN A 36 5.38 -0.98 -9.61
C ASN A 36 4.95 -2.39 -9.17
N VAL A 37 3.96 -2.51 -8.27
CA VAL A 37 3.53 -3.80 -7.67
C VAL A 37 3.24 -4.87 -8.72
N LYS A 38 2.66 -4.47 -9.85
CA LYS A 38 2.31 -5.38 -10.96
C LYS A 38 3.52 -6.02 -11.65
N GLN A 39 4.72 -5.47 -11.47
CA GLN A 39 5.95 -5.97 -12.08
C GLN A 39 6.61 -7.08 -11.27
N TRP A 40 6.38 -7.11 -9.95
CA TRP A 40 7.06 -8.05 -9.05
C TRP A 40 6.11 -8.98 -8.29
N LEU A 41 4.87 -8.57 -8.03
CA LEU A 41 3.87 -9.41 -7.38
C LEU A 41 3.15 -10.26 -8.43
N LYS A 42 3.40 -11.56 -8.39
CA LYS A 42 2.61 -12.54 -9.15
C LYS A 42 1.17 -12.55 -8.66
N ASP A 43 0.24 -12.82 -9.56
CA ASP A 43 -1.19 -12.89 -9.26
C ASP A 43 -1.74 -11.64 -8.56
N TYR A 44 -1.09 -10.48 -8.78
CA TYR A 44 -1.45 -9.20 -8.17
C TYR A 44 -2.93 -8.87 -8.36
N LYS A 45 -3.56 -9.38 -9.43
CA LYS A 45 -4.97 -9.15 -9.75
C LYS A 45 -5.90 -9.65 -8.65
N GLU A 46 -5.49 -10.50 -7.72
CA GLU A 46 -6.34 -10.85 -6.57
C GLU A 46 -6.51 -9.67 -5.60
N LEU A 47 -5.46 -8.87 -5.41
CA LEU A 47 -5.40 -7.82 -4.39
C LEU A 47 -5.38 -6.39 -4.96
N PHE A 48 -4.77 -6.20 -6.12
CA PHE A 48 -4.55 -4.92 -6.77
C PHE A 48 -5.33 -4.80 -8.09
N ASN A 49 -5.74 -3.56 -8.42
CA ASN A 49 -6.38 -3.20 -9.68
C ASN A 49 -5.35 -2.88 -10.77
N GLU A 50 -5.82 -2.55 -11.97
CA GLU A 50 -4.97 -2.22 -13.11
C GLU A 50 -4.08 -0.98 -12.91
N ASN A 51 -4.40 -0.13 -11.94
CA ASN A 51 -3.56 1.00 -11.54
C ASN A 51 -2.50 0.63 -10.48
N GLY A 52 -2.42 -0.65 -10.09
CA GLY A 52 -1.52 -1.13 -9.04
C GLY A 52 -1.91 -0.66 -7.63
N MET A 53 -3.18 -0.31 -7.43
CA MET A 53 -3.74 0.09 -6.13
C MET A 53 -4.61 -1.04 -5.58
N PRO A 54 -4.73 -1.20 -4.24
CA PRO A 54 -5.61 -2.20 -3.65
C PRO A 54 -7.03 -2.07 -4.18
N LYS A 55 -7.68 -3.21 -4.42
CA LYS A 55 -9.07 -3.26 -4.89
C LYS A 55 -10.04 -2.75 -3.83
N SER A 56 -9.82 -3.14 -2.58
CA SER A 56 -10.57 -2.64 -1.44
C SER A 56 -10.22 -1.18 -1.18
N CYS A 57 -11.23 -0.35 -0.93
CA CYS A 57 -11.06 1.06 -0.59
C CYS A 57 -10.86 1.25 0.92
N TYR A 58 -10.40 2.44 1.30
CA TYR A 58 -10.36 2.87 2.71
C TYR A 58 -11.77 2.76 3.33
N PRO A 59 -11.92 2.25 4.57
CA PRO A 59 -10.87 1.94 5.56
C PRO A 59 -10.36 0.50 5.56
N ASN A 60 -10.75 -0.33 4.59
CA ASN A 60 -10.50 -1.77 4.53
C ASN A 60 -9.49 -2.18 3.44
N HIS A 61 -8.78 -1.21 2.87
CA HIS A 61 -7.79 -1.41 1.80
C HIS A 61 -6.53 -2.17 2.24
N TRP A 62 -6.28 -2.23 3.55
CA TRP A 62 -5.00 -2.66 4.12
C TRP A 62 -4.85 -4.18 4.25
N LYS A 63 -5.94 -4.96 4.25
CA LYS A 63 -5.91 -6.41 4.45
C LYS A 63 -6.26 -7.16 3.15
N GLY A 64 -5.35 -8.02 2.71
CA GLY A 64 -5.54 -8.97 1.62
C GLY A 64 -5.75 -10.40 2.11
N GLY A 65 -5.88 -11.32 1.16
CA GLY A 65 -5.86 -12.76 1.43
C GLY A 65 -4.45 -13.29 1.68
N ASN A 66 -4.35 -14.54 2.13
CA ASN A 66 -3.10 -15.31 2.21
C ASN A 66 -1.97 -14.62 3.02
N GLY A 67 -2.33 -13.82 4.04
CA GLY A 67 -1.36 -13.10 4.87
C GLY A 67 -0.66 -11.92 4.17
N ILE A 68 -1.19 -11.46 3.04
CA ILE A 68 -0.68 -10.28 2.32
C ILE A 68 -1.40 -9.03 2.81
N TYR A 69 -0.63 -7.97 3.07
CA TYR A 69 -1.14 -6.69 3.55
C TYR A 69 -0.69 -5.52 2.67
N CYS A 70 -1.47 -4.44 2.68
CA CYS A 70 -1.22 -3.21 1.93
C CYS A 70 -1.03 -2.03 2.89
N ALA A 71 0.22 -1.62 3.14
CA ALA A 71 0.52 -0.45 3.95
C ALA A 71 0.75 0.80 3.08
N GLY A 72 0.09 1.92 3.38
CA GLY A 72 0.38 3.21 2.73
C GLY A 72 -0.26 3.42 1.35
N PHE A 73 -1.13 2.50 0.93
CA PHE A 73 -1.84 2.61 -0.35
C PHE A 73 -3.12 3.47 -0.27
N SER A 74 -3.50 3.96 0.91
CA SER A 74 -4.68 4.82 1.09
C SER A 74 -4.53 6.22 0.51
N LYS A 75 -3.30 6.68 0.21
CA LYS A 75 -2.97 8.07 -0.18
C LYS A 75 -3.38 9.13 0.88
N ASN A 76 -3.57 8.71 2.13
CA ASN A 76 -3.94 9.59 3.25
C ASN A 76 -2.71 10.18 3.98
N GLY A 77 -1.59 10.36 3.26
CA GLY A 77 -0.33 10.87 3.82
C GLY A 77 0.26 9.98 4.92
N LEU A 78 1.14 10.58 5.74
CA LEU A 78 1.84 9.88 6.83
C LEU A 78 0.89 9.28 7.86
N GLN A 79 -0.20 9.98 8.18
CA GLN A 79 -1.20 9.49 9.13
C GLN A 79 -1.91 8.23 8.62
N GLY A 80 -2.21 8.18 7.31
CA GLY A 80 -2.76 6.99 6.66
C GLY A 80 -1.81 5.80 6.73
N ILE A 81 -0.53 6.03 6.43
CA ILE A 81 0.51 5.00 6.51
C ILE A 81 0.61 4.44 7.94
N ALA A 82 0.63 5.32 8.95
CA ALA A 82 0.72 4.91 10.35
C ALA A 82 -0.51 4.08 10.78
N ASN A 83 -1.71 4.50 10.37
CA ASN A 83 -2.93 3.75 10.66
C ASN A 83 -2.93 2.36 10.01
N ASP A 84 -2.52 2.27 8.74
CA ASP A 84 -2.41 0.99 8.03
C ASP A 84 -1.41 0.07 8.74
N ALA A 85 -0.23 0.59 9.09
CA ALA A 85 0.80 -0.17 9.79
C ALA A 85 0.32 -0.70 11.16
N GLN A 86 -0.40 0.12 11.93
CA GLN A 86 -0.94 -0.30 13.23
C GLN A 86 -1.96 -1.43 13.06
N LYS A 87 -2.91 -1.29 12.13
CA LYS A 87 -3.92 -2.33 11.87
C LYS A 87 -3.28 -3.65 11.43
N ILE A 88 -2.24 -3.59 10.60
CA ILE A 88 -1.48 -4.76 10.17
C ILE A 88 -0.80 -5.44 11.36
N ALA A 89 -0.14 -4.65 12.22
CA ALA A 89 0.52 -5.18 13.41
C ALA A 89 -0.49 -5.84 14.37
N ASP A 90 -1.64 -5.21 14.59
CA ASP A 90 -2.70 -5.74 15.45
C ASP A 90 -3.27 -7.06 14.90
N ASP A 91 -3.48 -7.14 13.58
CA ASP A 91 -3.96 -8.35 12.92
C ASP A 91 -2.95 -9.50 13.06
N ILE A 92 -1.67 -9.26 12.78
CA ILE A 92 -0.59 -10.25 12.92
C ILE A 92 -0.48 -10.73 14.38
N CYS A 93 -0.55 -9.80 15.34
CA CYS A 93 -0.55 -10.12 16.77
C CYS A 93 -1.74 -11.02 17.13
N SER A 94 -2.94 -10.69 16.66
CA SER A 94 -4.14 -11.47 16.94
C SER A 94 -4.03 -12.90 16.38
N VAL A 95 -3.54 -13.05 15.15
CA VAL A 95 -3.34 -14.36 14.50
C VAL A 95 -2.29 -15.17 15.25
N THR A 96 -1.18 -14.55 15.63
CA THR A 96 -0.08 -15.23 16.35
C THR A 96 -0.50 -15.67 17.75
N ILE A 97 -1.24 -14.84 18.47
CA ILE A 97 -1.77 -15.17 19.80
C ILE A 97 -2.78 -16.33 19.69
N ASN A 98 -3.68 -16.28 18.71
CA ASN A 98 -4.64 -17.36 18.49
C ASN A 98 -3.96 -18.66 18.07
N ALA A 99 -2.91 -18.60 17.25
CA ALA A 99 -2.11 -19.76 16.88
C ALA A 99 -1.42 -20.41 18.09
N ARG A 100 -1.00 -19.61 19.08
CA ARG A 100 -0.43 -20.12 20.35
C ARG A 100 -1.47 -20.73 21.31
N LYS A 101 -2.76 -20.40 21.13
CA LYS A 101 -3.87 -20.95 21.92
C LYS A 101 -4.44 -22.24 21.33
N LEU A 102 -3.99 -22.67 20.15
CA LEU A 102 -4.39 -23.97 19.61
C LEU A 102 -3.87 -25.06 20.55
N PRO A 103 -4.74 -25.99 21.02
CA PRO A 103 -4.28 -27.11 21.82
C PRO A 103 -3.22 -27.87 21.05
N SER A 104 -2.17 -28.31 21.76
CA SER A 104 -1.16 -29.18 21.16
C SER A 104 -1.84 -30.41 20.54
N ALA A 105 -1.23 -30.99 19.51
CA ALA A 105 -1.76 -32.21 18.90
C ALA A 105 -2.05 -33.31 19.96
N THR A 106 -1.27 -33.31 21.05
CA THR A 106 -1.47 -34.19 22.21
C THR A 106 -2.74 -33.88 23.00
N GLU A 107 -3.05 -32.60 23.26
CA GLU A 107 -4.27 -32.17 23.96
C GLU A 107 -5.53 -32.34 23.11
N ALA A 108 -5.43 -32.07 21.79
CA ALA A 108 -6.53 -32.33 20.85
C ALA A 108 -6.86 -33.83 20.76
N ASN A 109 -5.85 -34.69 20.70
CA ASN A 109 -6.04 -36.15 20.69
C ASN A 109 -6.58 -36.70 22.01
N ALA A 110 -6.26 -36.06 23.15
CA ALA A 110 -6.82 -36.42 24.46
C ALA A 110 -8.31 -36.06 24.55
N GLN A 111 -8.73 -34.90 24.02
CA GLN A 111 -10.13 -34.50 23.97
C GLN A 111 -10.98 -35.37 23.04
N ILE A 112 -10.42 -35.84 21.92
CA ILE A 112 -11.11 -36.77 21.02
C ILE A 112 -11.37 -38.11 21.73
N LYS A 113 -10.36 -38.65 22.43
CA LYS A 113 -10.52 -39.90 23.19
C LYS A 113 -11.53 -39.81 24.33
N SER A 114 -11.67 -38.65 24.98
CA SER A 114 -12.68 -38.46 26.04
C SER A 114 -14.12 -38.29 25.53
N PHE A 115 -14.31 -38.15 24.21
CA PHE A 115 -15.63 -38.10 23.58
C PHE A 115 -16.11 -39.47 23.06
N ASP A 116 -15.20 -40.44 22.98
CA ASP A 116 -15.46 -41.81 22.53
C ASP A 116 -15.69 -42.81 23.70
N GLU A 117 -15.65 -42.34 24.96
CA GLU A 117 -16.09 -43.05 26.18
C GLU A 117 -17.47 -42.54 26.65
#